data_AF-A0A0J6BTI7-F1
#
_entry.id   AF-A0A0J6BTI7-F1
#
_cell.length_a   1.000
_cell.length_b   1.000
_cell.length_c   1.000
_cell.angle_alpha   90.00
_cell.angle_beta   90.00
_cell.angle_gamma   90.00
#
_symmetry.space_group_name_H-M   'P 1'
#
loop_
_entity.id
_entity.type
_entity.pdbx_description
1 polymer ?
#
loop_
_entity_poly.entity_id
_entity_poly.type
_entity_poly.pdbx_seq_one_letter_code
_entity_poly.pdbx_strand_id
1 'polypeptide(L)'
;MNKTKFADFLRHDQRLVILRLLSELAGYRANSSVLASALEGYGHAMTRDQVKTELRWLEEQGLVSVEDMEPVLVATLLERGEDVAKGRATVPGVKRPGA
;
A
#
# COMPACT_ATOMS: atom_id res chain seq x y z
N MET A 1 -15.26 -19.27 -0.64
CA MET A 1 -14.97 -17.97 -1.28
C MET A 1 -14.73 -18.24 -2.77
N ASN A 2 -15.39 -17.54 -3.71
CA ASN A 2 -15.03 -17.67 -5.13
C ASN A 2 -13.68 -16.97 -5.38
N LYS A 3 -12.93 -17.43 -6.40
CA LYS A 3 -11.53 -17.03 -6.64
C LYS A 3 -11.35 -15.49 -6.71
N THR A 4 -12.31 -14.78 -7.30
CA THR A 4 -12.32 -13.32 -7.41
C THR A 4 -12.40 -12.62 -6.06
N LYS A 5 -13.34 -13.01 -5.17
CA LYS A 5 -13.45 -12.40 -3.83
C LYS A 5 -12.21 -12.60 -2.97
N PHE A 6 -11.51 -13.73 -3.13
CA PHE A 6 -10.26 -13.96 -2.42
C PHE A 6 -9.12 -13.06 -2.95
N ALA A 7 -9.02 -12.91 -4.27
CA ALA A 7 -8.05 -12.00 -4.87
C ALA A 7 -8.28 -10.54 -4.46
N ASP A 8 -9.53 -10.10 -4.41
CA ASP A 8 -9.89 -8.74 -3.95
C ASP A 8 -9.53 -8.55 -2.47
N PHE A 9 -9.84 -9.54 -1.63
CA PHE A 9 -9.45 -9.54 -0.22
C PHE A 9 -7.94 -9.37 -0.04
N LEU A 10 -7.14 -10.14 -0.80
CA LEU A 10 -5.67 -10.02 -0.75
C LEU A 10 -5.19 -8.63 -1.20
N ARG A 11 -5.73 -8.08 -2.30
CA ARG A 11 -5.34 -6.73 -2.75
C ARG A 11 -5.68 -5.65 -1.74
N HIS A 12 -6.84 -5.74 -1.11
CA HIS A 12 -7.26 -4.78 -0.08
C HIS A 12 -6.33 -4.83 1.14
N ASP A 13 -5.89 -6.03 1.53
CA ASP A 13 -4.93 -6.23 2.63
C ASP A 13 -3.54 -5.70 2.27
N GLN A 14 -3.04 -6.01 1.07
CA GLN A 14 -1.75 -5.50 0.55
C GLN A 14 -1.68 -3.98 0.59
N ARG A 15 -2.72 -3.29 0.12
CA ARG A 15 -2.82 -1.82 0.16
C ARG A 15 -2.78 -1.29 1.59
N LEU A 16 -3.49 -1.93 2.52
CA LEU A 16 -3.45 -1.55 3.93
C LEU A 16 -2.03 -1.73 4.51
N VAL A 17 -1.37 -2.84 4.19
CA VAL A 17 0.01 -3.11 4.67
C VAL A 17 0.99 -2.08 4.10
N ILE A 18 0.87 -1.69 2.83
CA ILE A 18 1.68 -0.60 2.24
C ILE A 18 1.53 0.69 3.06
N LEU A 19 0.30 1.13 3.34
CA LEU A 19 0.06 2.37 4.09
C LEU A 19 0.62 2.29 5.52
N ARG A 20 0.50 1.13 6.17
CA ARG A 20 1.06 0.89 7.51
C ARG A 20 2.59 0.93 7.51
N LEU A 21 3.23 0.23 6.58
CA LEU A 21 4.68 0.25 6.42
C LEU A 21 5.20 1.68 6.23
N LEU A 22 4.56 2.47 5.37
CA LEU A 22 4.92 3.88 5.19
C LEU A 22 4.72 4.68 6.49
N SER A 23 3.64 4.43 7.25
CA SER A 23 3.35 5.14 8.51
C SER A 23 4.36 4.87 9.64
N GLU A 24 5.07 3.75 9.56
CA GLU A 24 6.08 3.33 10.56
C GLU A 24 7.49 3.86 10.25
N LEU A 25 7.74 4.32 9.02
CA LEU A 25 9.05 4.79 8.58
C LEU A 25 9.28 6.25 8.96
N ALA A 26 10.52 6.56 9.37
CA ALA A 26 10.97 7.94 9.50
C ALA A 26 10.87 8.65 8.13
N GLY A 27 10.08 9.71 8.07
CA GLY A 27 9.82 10.47 6.83
C GLY A 27 8.66 9.95 5.98
N TYR A 28 7.92 8.94 6.45
CA TYR A 28 6.68 8.47 5.83
C TYR A 28 6.80 8.02 4.37
N ARG A 29 7.99 7.57 3.97
CA ARG A 29 8.36 7.38 2.56
C ARG A 29 9.20 6.13 2.34
N ALA A 30 8.95 5.44 1.23
CA ALA A 30 9.77 4.33 0.77
C ALA A 30 9.71 4.15 -0.75
N ASN A 31 10.74 3.52 -1.33
CA ASN A 31 10.72 3.15 -2.74
C ASN A 31 10.06 1.77 -2.96
N SER A 32 9.58 1.54 -4.18
CA SER A 32 8.85 0.32 -4.56
C SER A 32 9.65 -0.97 -4.40
N SER A 33 10.99 -0.91 -4.48
CA SER A 33 11.82 -2.09 -4.25
C SER A 33 11.87 -2.46 -2.76
N VAL A 34 12.05 -1.47 -1.88
CA VAL A 34 12.05 -1.69 -0.43
C VAL A 34 10.67 -2.15 0.04
N LEU A 35 9.60 -1.55 -0.48
CA LEU A 35 8.23 -1.95 -0.17
C LEU A 35 7.94 -3.40 -0.60
N ALA A 36 8.39 -3.83 -1.77
CA ALA A 36 8.24 -5.22 -2.21
C ALA A 36 8.92 -6.20 -1.23
N SER A 37 10.17 -5.91 -0.83
CA SER A 37 10.89 -6.74 0.15
C SER A 37 10.24 -6.73 1.53
N ALA A 38 9.75 -5.57 1.99
CA ALA A 38 9.05 -5.48 3.27
C ALA A 38 7.74 -6.28 3.25
N LEU A 39 6.93 -6.15 2.19
CA LEU A 39 5.67 -6.88 2.02
C LEU A 39 5.84 -8.40 2.06
N GLU A 40 6.95 -8.92 1.52
CA GLU A 40 7.26 -10.35 1.58
C GLU A 40 7.37 -10.85 3.03
N GLY A 41 7.98 -10.07 3.92
CA GLY A 41 8.06 -10.37 5.36
C GLY A 41 6.70 -10.42 6.06
N TYR A 42 5.67 -9.78 5.47
CA TYR A 42 4.28 -9.83 5.93
C TYR A 42 3.44 -10.90 5.21
N GLY A 43 4.07 -11.77 4.41
CA GLY A 43 3.40 -12.84 3.67
C GLY A 43 2.78 -12.41 2.34
N HIS A 44 3.12 -11.22 1.84
CA HIS A 44 2.69 -10.71 0.54
C HIS A 44 3.86 -10.77 -0.47
N ALA A 45 4.02 -11.92 -1.12
CA ALA A 45 4.98 -12.10 -2.21
C ALA A 45 4.51 -11.36 -3.47
N MET A 46 4.78 -10.05 -3.54
CA MET A 46 4.44 -9.19 -4.67
C MET A 46 5.68 -8.90 -5.51
N THR A 47 5.53 -8.90 -6.84
CA THR A 47 6.57 -8.38 -7.72
C THR A 47 6.69 -6.86 -7.58
N ARG A 48 7.82 -6.29 -7.99
CA ARG A 48 8.00 -4.82 -8.00
C ARG A 48 6.94 -4.12 -8.85
N ASP A 49 6.55 -4.71 -9.98
CA ASP A 49 5.53 -4.12 -10.85
C ASP A 49 4.13 -4.18 -10.23
N GLN A 50 3.81 -5.23 -9.48
CA GLN A 50 2.57 -5.30 -8.70
C GLN A 50 2.56 -4.21 -7.62
N VAL A 51 3.68 -4.02 -6.90
CA VAL A 51 3.79 -2.92 -5.93
C VAL A 51 3.62 -1.56 -6.61
N LYS A 52 4.27 -1.32 -7.75
CA LYS A 52 4.11 -0.08 -8.52
C LYS A 52 2.64 0.16 -8.93
N THR A 53 1.96 -0.90 -9.36
CA THR A 53 0.53 -0.85 -9.72
C THR A 53 -0.31 -0.39 -8.54
N GLU A 54 -0.11 -1.00 -7.36
CA GLU A 54 -0.86 -0.61 -6.16
C GLU A 54 -0.48 0.79 -5.66
N LEU A 55 0.78 1.22 -5.82
CA LEU A 55 1.20 2.59 -5.47
C LEU A 55 0.49 3.64 -6.34
N ARG A 56 0.38 3.41 -7.65
CA ARG A 56 -0.38 4.30 -8.54
C ARG A 56 -1.87 4.32 -8.20
N TRP A 57 -2.44 3.15 -7.86
CA TRP A 57 -3.82 3.10 -7.39
C TRP A 57 -4.02 3.88 -6.08
N LEU A 58 -3.11 3.74 -5.11
CA LEU A 58 -3.16 4.49 -3.84
C LEU A 58 -2.96 6.00 -4.05
N GLU A 59 -2.15 6.40 -5.03
CA GLU A 59 -1.99 7.79 -5.46
C GLU A 59 -3.30 8.35 -6.04
N GLU A 60 -3.98 7.61 -6.92
CA GLU A 60 -5.31 7.97 -7.44
C GLU A 60 -6.35 8.14 -6.33
N GLN A 61 -6.23 7.39 -5.22
CA GLN A 61 -7.10 7.54 -4.05
C GLN A 61 -6.70 8.70 -3.11
N GLY A 62 -5.60 9.40 -3.40
CA GLY A 62 -5.06 10.48 -2.57
C GLY A 62 -4.52 10.00 -1.23
N LEU A 63 -4.01 8.77 -1.15
CA LEU A 63 -3.47 8.18 0.08
C LEU A 63 -1.95 8.26 0.18
N VAL A 64 -1.30 8.33 -0.98
CA VAL A 64 0.15 8.57 -1.12
C VAL A 64 0.37 9.58 -2.25
N SER A 65 1.51 10.28 -2.24
CA SER A 65 2.07 10.86 -3.46
C SER A 65 3.13 9.93 -4.02
N VAL A 66 3.29 9.87 -5.35
CA VAL A 66 4.31 9.03 -5.99
C VAL A 66 5.20 9.84 -6.90
N GLU A 67 6.50 9.78 -6.64
CA GLU A 67 7.54 10.29 -7.53
C GLU A 67 8.13 9.16 -8.36
N ASP A 68 8.26 9.39 -9.67
CA ASP A 68 8.90 8.45 -10.58
C ASP A 68 10.41 8.68 -10.60
N MET A 69 11.16 7.73 -10.05
CA MET A 69 12.61 7.77 -9.91
C MET A 69 13.19 6.48 -10.46
N GLU A 70 13.14 6.34 -11.80
CA GLU A 70 13.52 5.10 -12.48
C GLU A 70 14.80 4.47 -11.91
N PRO A 71 14.80 3.15 -11.63
CA PRO A 71 13.77 2.17 -11.98
C PRO A 71 12.65 1.98 -10.92
N VAL A 72 12.55 2.85 -9.92
CA VAL A 72 11.61 2.70 -8.78
C VAL A 72 10.59 3.83 -8.73
N LEU A 73 9.45 3.54 -8.11
CA LEU A 73 8.55 4.59 -7.64
C LEU A 73 8.87 4.89 -6.19
N VAL A 74 8.82 6.15 -5.79
CA VAL A 74 8.99 6.53 -4.39
C VAL A 74 7.68 7.11 -3.86
N ALA A 75 7.07 6.40 -2.93
CA ALA A 75 5.78 6.76 -2.36
C ALA A 75 5.96 7.46 -1.02
N THR A 76 5.26 8.57 -0.82
CA THR A 76 5.18 9.29 0.47
C THR A 76 3.74 9.24 0.96
N LEU A 77 3.53 8.84 2.21
CA LEU A 77 2.20 8.79 2.83
C LEU A 77 1.62 10.20 2.97
N LEU A 78 0.34 10.34 2.63
CA LEU A 78 -0.42 11.56 2.89
C LEU A 78 -1.26 11.41 4.16
N GLU A 79 -1.73 12.53 4.71
CA GLU A 79 -2.54 12.55 5.94
C GLU A 79 -3.76 11.61 5.85
N ARG A 80 -4.48 11.64 4.73
CA ARG A 80 -5.61 10.72 4.48
C ARG A 80 -5.19 9.26 4.47
N GLY A 81 -4.01 8.96 3.92
CA GLY A 81 -3.43 7.62 3.94
C GLY A 81 -3.09 7.16 5.36
N GLU A 82 -2.55 8.04 6.20
CA GLU A 82 -2.27 7.77 7.61
C GLU A 82 -3.55 7.50 8.41
N ASP A 83 -4.60 8.30 8.19
CA ASP A 83 -5.90 8.07 8.82
C ASP A 83 -6.52 6.73 8.42
N VAL A 84 -6.37 6.31 7.16
CA VAL A 84 -6.78 4.98 6.71
C VAL A 84 -5.93 3.88 7.36
N ALA A 85 -4.61 4.04 7.43
CA ALA A 85 -3.70 3.08 8.06
C ALA A 85 -4.04 2.85 9.55
N LYS A 86 -4.44 3.94 10.24
CA LYS A 86 -4.86 3.95 11.65
C LYS A 86 -6.34 3.60 11.87
N GLY A 87 -7.11 3.42 10.81
CA GLY A 87 -8.53 3.04 10.87
C GLY A 87 -9.47 4.17 11.29
N ARG A 88 -9.01 5.42 11.21
CA ARG A 88 -9.79 6.64 11.45
C ARG A 88 -10.65 7.02 10.23
N ALA A 89 -10.20 6.63 9.04
CA ALA A 89 -10.93 6.75 7.78
C ALA A 89 -11.03 5.40 7.07
N THR A 90 -11.97 5.28 6.14
CA THR A 90 -12.17 4.09 5.30
C THR A 90 -12.18 4.47 3.83
N VAL A 91 -11.53 3.67 2.99
CA VAL A 91 -11.53 3.83 1.54
C VAL A 91 -11.91 2.50 0.88
N PRO A 92 -12.93 2.47 0.00
CA PRO A 92 -13.24 1.28 -0.77
C PRO A 92 -12.00 0.76 -1.51
N GLY A 93 -11.73 -0.53 -1.42
CA GLY A 93 -10.52 -1.10 -2.02
C GLY A 93 -9.31 -1.17 -1.08
N VAL A 94 -9.43 -0.71 0.17
CA VAL A 94 -8.43 -0.88 1.24
C VAL A 94 -9.09 -1.59 2.42
N LYS A 95 -8.42 -2.60 2.99
CA LYS A 95 -8.95 -3.33 4.14
C LYS A 95 -9.02 -2.40 5.35
N ARG A 96 -10.04 -2.54 6.19
CA ARG A 96 -10.13 -1.80 7.46
C ARG A 96 -9.19 -2.44 8.50
N PRO A 97 -8.34 -1.66 9.18
CA PRO A 97 -7.57 -2.13 10.33
C PRO A 97 -8.42 -2.87 11.37
N GLY A 98 -7.97 -4.07 11.76
CA GLY A 98 -8.63 -4.87 12.82
C GLY A 98 -9.91 -5.60 12.40
N ALA A 99 -10.25 -5.61 11.10
CA ALA A 99 -11.33 -6.42 10.51
C ALA A 99 -10.84 -7.78 9.98
#